data_AF-A0A8T6RE15-F1
#
_entry.id   AF-A0A8T6RE15-F1
#
_cell.length_a   1.000
_cell.length_b   1.000
_cell.length_c   1.000
_cell.angle_alpha   90.00
_cell.angle_beta   90.00
_cell.angle_gamma   90.00
#
_symmetry.space_group_name_H-M   'P 1'
#
loop_
_entity.id
_entity.type
_entity.pdbx_description
1 polymer ?
#
loop_
_entity_poly.entity_id
_entity_poly.type
_entity_poly.pdbx_seq_one_letter_code
_entity_poly.pdbx_strand_id
1 'polypeptide(L)'
;MEHTRNNKEFICAKNILKVKKMESTIKGIEKNPIKDEDLDYNFKYEIAKYREGNTIFNCYLCGTCSSGCPIAEVADFAPHQIIHMSLIGMKDQVLKSETLNSIWLCSTCYNCLERCPQSVKVTEILFILKNMAVETIGKIPKGIKMLSEMMISEGRTAEITDMQEDERDELELPPAPKINIEPIKKILDKIEISKKIGGEK
;
A
#
# COMPACT_ATOMS: atom_id res chain seq x y z
N MET A 1 25.16 -38.61 -18.31
CA MET A 1 23.72 -38.31 -18.08
C MET A 1 23.45 -38.18 -16.58
N GLU A 2 24.05 -37.19 -15.91
CA GLU A 2 24.01 -37.06 -14.43
C GLU A 2 23.82 -35.60 -13.95
N HIS A 3 23.02 -34.79 -14.66
CA HIS A 3 22.77 -33.39 -14.26
C HIS A 3 21.33 -33.07 -13.84
N THR A 4 20.47 -34.07 -13.58
CA THR A 4 19.04 -33.83 -13.26
C THR A 4 18.60 -34.22 -11.85
N ARG A 5 19.48 -34.72 -10.97
CA ARG A 5 19.08 -35.12 -9.60
C ARG A 5 19.13 -34.00 -8.55
N ASN A 6 20.01 -33.00 -8.68
CA ASN A 6 20.17 -31.96 -7.64
C ASN A 6 19.11 -30.85 -7.65
N ASN A 7 18.30 -30.71 -8.70
CA ASN A 7 17.34 -29.60 -8.77
C ASN A 7 16.02 -29.91 -8.03
N LYS A 8 15.66 -31.19 -7.87
CA LYS A 8 14.41 -31.59 -7.17
C LYS A 8 14.51 -31.45 -5.65
N GLU A 9 15.67 -31.72 -5.07
CA GLU A 9 15.89 -31.58 -3.62
C GLU A 9 15.90 -30.12 -3.18
N PHE A 10 16.49 -29.21 -3.98
CA PHE A 10 16.43 -27.76 -3.73
C PHE A 10 15.01 -27.19 -3.82
N ILE A 11 14.19 -27.66 -4.77
CA ILE A 11 12.78 -27.26 -4.88
C ILE A 11 11.98 -27.78 -3.68
N CYS A 12 12.24 -29.02 -3.23
CA CYS A 12 11.60 -29.59 -2.05
C CYS A 12 11.96 -28.82 -0.77
N ALA A 13 13.23 -28.47 -0.57
CA ALA A 13 13.68 -27.68 0.58
C ALA A 13 13.09 -26.26 0.61
N LYS A 14 12.98 -25.58 -0.56
CA LYS A 14 12.30 -24.27 -0.66
C LYS A 14 10.80 -24.38 -0.36
N ASN A 15 10.15 -25.45 -0.78
CA ASN A 15 8.74 -25.70 -0.47
C ASN A 15 8.53 -26.04 1.02
N ILE A 16 9.43 -26.80 1.64
CA ILE A 16 9.39 -27.09 3.09
C ILE A 16 9.60 -25.81 3.92
N LEU A 17 10.52 -24.93 3.51
CA LEU A 17 10.70 -23.63 4.15
C LEU A 17 9.46 -22.72 3.99
N LYS A 18 8.82 -22.73 2.81
CA LYS A 18 7.53 -22.03 2.60
C LYS A 18 6.42 -22.60 3.49
N VAL A 19 6.30 -23.92 3.60
CA VAL A 19 5.30 -24.58 4.45
C VAL A 19 5.57 -24.30 5.92
N LYS A 20 6.81 -24.39 6.39
CA LYS A 20 7.19 -24.06 7.78
C LYS A 20 6.97 -22.58 8.11
N LYS A 21 7.25 -21.66 7.17
CA LYS A 21 6.95 -20.24 7.32
C LYS A 21 5.43 -20.02 7.40
N MET A 22 4.66 -20.68 6.53
CA MET A 22 3.19 -20.67 6.55
C MET A 22 2.61 -21.24 7.86
N GLU A 23 3.18 -22.32 8.40
CA GLU A 23 2.81 -22.89 9.72
C GLU A 23 3.14 -21.94 10.88
N SER A 24 4.27 -21.24 10.83
CA SER A 24 4.61 -20.22 11.83
C SER A 24 3.70 -18.99 11.75
N THR A 25 3.29 -18.58 10.54
CA THR A 25 2.31 -17.51 10.33
C THR A 25 0.92 -17.93 10.84
N ILE A 26 0.49 -19.18 10.60
CA ILE A 26 -0.79 -19.72 11.09
C ILE A 26 -0.85 -19.78 12.63
N LYS A 27 0.28 -20.03 13.31
CA LYS A 27 0.36 -20.04 14.78
C LYS A 27 0.27 -18.64 15.41
N GLY A 28 0.52 -17.57 14.64
CA GLY A 28 0.43 -16.18 15.10
C GLY A 28 -0.90 -15.48 14.80
N ILE A 29 -1.82 -16.13 14.08
CA ILE A 29 -3.17 -15.59 13.85
C ILE A 29 -4.00 -15.92 15.09
N GLU A 30 -4.23 -14.93 15.95
CA GLU A 30 -5.29 -15.00 16.95
C GLU A 30 -6.63 -15.25 16.23
N LYS A 31 -7.08 -16.51 16.23
CA LYS A 31 -8.35 -16.93 15.63
C LYS A 31 -9.50 -16.53 16.56
N ASN A 32 -9.72 -15.24 16.72
CA ASN A 32 -10.99 -14.76 17.23
C ASN A 32 -12.00 -14.81 16.08
N PRO A 33 -13.14 -15.50 16.23
CA PRO A 33 -14.16 -15.52 15.19
C PRO A 33 -14.65 -14.09 14.94
N ILE A 34 -14.72 -13.69 13.67
CA ILE A 34 -15.27 -12.40 13.26
C ILE A 34 -16.76 -12.42 13.59
N LYS A 35 -17.23 -11.44 14.37
CA LYS A 35 -18.64 -11.30 14.70
C LYS A 35 -19.34 -10.45 13.65
N ASP A 36 -20.63 -10.68 13.46
CA ASP A 36 -21.46 -9.88 12.56
C ASP A 36 -21.50 -8.40 12.98
N GLU A 37 -21.46 -8.14 14.29
CA GLU A 37 -21.41 -6.81 14.92
C GLU A 37 -20.18 -5.98 14.49
N ASP A 38 -19.10 -6.64 14.09
CA ASP A 38 -17.83 -5.99 13.70
C ASP A 38 -17.81 -5.62 12.20
N LEU A 39 -18.86 -5.96 11.43
CA LEU A 39 -18.94 -5.75 10.00
C LEU A 39 -19.71 -4.48 9.63
N ASP A 40 -19.08 -3.63 8.83
CA ASP A 40 -19.70 -2.49 8.17
C ASP A 40 -20.10 -2.88 6.73
N TYR A 41 -21.33 -3.39 6.57
CA TYR A 41 -21.85 -3.80 5.26
C TYR A 41 -21.91 -2.67 4.23
N ASN A 42 -21.89 -1.41 4.66
CA ASN A 42 -21.90 -0.24 3.78
C ASN A 42 -20.52 0.12 3.24
N PHE A 43 -19.45 -0.46 3.78
CA PHE A 43 -18.07 -0.14 3.42
C PHE A 43 -17.80 -0.23 1.91
N LYS A 44 -18.30 -1.28 1.24
CA LYS A 44 -18.19 -1.41 -0.23
C LYS A 44 -18.85 -0.26 -1.01
N TYR A 45 -19.95 0.29 -0.49
CA TYR A 45 -20.62 1.45 -1.09
C TYR A 45 -19.88 2.75 -0.79
N GLU A 46 -19.22 2.87 0.36
CA GLU A 46 -18.33 4.00 0.64
C GLU A 46 -17.17 4.04 -0.34
N ILE A 47 -16.52 2.90 -0.60
CA ILE A 47 -15.45 2.77 -1.60
C ILE A 47 -15.99 3.14 -2.99
N ALA A 48 -17.19 2.69 -3.33
CA ALA A 48 -17.80 2.92 -4.64
C ALA A 48 -18.14 4.40 -4.95
N LYS A 49 -18.18 5.28 -3.94
CA LYS A 49 -18.38 6.73 -4.14
C LYS A 49 -17.18 7.40 -4.80
N TYR A 50 -15.99 6.84 -4.65
CA TYR A 50 -14.77 7.38 -5.22
C TYR A 50 -14.63 6.97 -6.69
N ARG A 51 -13.89 7.78 -7.45
CA ARG A 51 -13.56 7.48 -8.84
C ARG A 51 -12.96 6.09 -8.96
N GLU A 52 -13.48 5.27 -9.88
CA GLU A 52 -13.06 3.88 -10.14
C GLU A 52 -13.28 2.88 -8.99
N GLY A 53 -13.72 3.34 -7.81
CA GLY A 53 -14.02 2.48 -6.67
C GLY A 53 -15.22 1.55 -6.89
N ASN A 54 -16.17 1.96 -7.74
CA ASN A 54 -17.34 1.14 -8.10
C ASN A 54 -16.98 -0.16 -8.82
N THR A 55 -15.78 -0.25 -9.41
CA THR A 55 -15.30 -1.48 -10.07
C THR A 55 -15.08 -2.64 -9.09
N ILE A 56 -15.06 -2.37 -7.77
CA ILE A 56 -14.95 -3.39 -6.72
C ILE A 56 -16.03 -4.48 -6.83
N PHE A 57 -17.24 -4.13 -7.29
CA PHE A 57 -18.36 -5.06 -7.43
C PHE A 57 -18.17 -6.09 -8.54
N ASN A 58 -17.25 -5.85 -9.48
CA ASN A 58 -16.93 -6.81 -10.55
C ASN A 58 -16.00 -7.93 -10.06
N CYS A 59 -15.48 -7.84 -8.83
CA CYS A 59 -14.56 -8.83 -8.30
C CYS A 59 -15.28 -10.14 -7.97
N TYR A 60 -14.87 -11.20 -8.66
CA TYR A 60 -15.26 -12.60 -8.40
C TYR A 60 -14.17 -13.44 -7.71
N LEU A 61 -13.19 -12.79 -7.07
CA LEU A 61 -12.17 -13.45 -6.22
C LEU A 61 -11.23 -14.48 -6.89
N CYS A 62 -10.93 -14.34 -8.19
CA CYS A 62 -10.00 -15.26 -8.88
C CYS A 62 -8.56 -15.32 -8.34
N GLY A 63 -8.10 -14.32 -7.58
CA GLY A 63 -6.73 -14.31 -7.02
C GLY A 63 -5.62 -13.83 -7.97
N THR A 64 -5.91 -13.52 -9.25
CA THR A 64 -4.89 -13.06 -10.23
C THR A 64 -4.04 -11.91 -9.71
N CYS A 65 -4.68 -10.92 -9.05
CA CYS A 65 -4.00 -9.76 -8.48
C CYS A 65 -2.97 -10.11 -7.40
N SER A 66 -3.13 -11.23 -6.69
CA SER A 66 -2.17 -11.68 -5.68
C SER A 66 -1.10 -12.57 -6.26
N SER A 67 -1.46 -13.42 -7.24
CA SER A 67 -0.47 -14.22 -7.97
C SER A 67 0.56 -13.38 -8.72
N GLY A 68 0.16 -12.21 -9.25
CA GLY A 68 1.05 -11.30 -9.96
C GLY A 68 1.70 -10.22 -9.08
N CYS A 69 1.49 -10.26 -7.77
CA CYS A 69 2.00 -9.25 -6.85
C CYS A 69 3.44 -9.58 -6.44
N PRO A 70 4.42 -8.69 -6.70
CA PRO A 70 5.80 -8.93 -6.26
C PRO A 70 5.93 -8.92 -4.73
N ILE A 71 5.06 -8.19 -4.03
CA ILE A 71 5.08 -8.08 -2.58
C ILE A 71 4.54 -9.34 -1.90
N ALA A 72 3.59 -10.04 -2.53
CA ALA A 72 3.03 -11.29 -2.02
C ALA A 72 4.08 -12.42 -1.90
N GLU A 73 5.20 -12.32 -2.62
CA GLU A 73 6.28 -13.32 -2.55
C GLU A 73 7.17 -13.14 -1.32
N VAL A 74 7.25 -11.92 -0.78
CA VAL A 74 8.22 -11.54 0.26
C VAL A 74 7.56 -11.14 1.58
N ALA A 75 6.30 -10.74 1.55
CA ALA A 75 5.51 -10.31 2.71
C ALA A 75 4.11 -10.91 2.68
N ASP A 76 3.45 -10.92 3.84
CA ASP A 76 2.08 -11.39 3.96
C ASP A 76 1.10 -10.33 3.42
N PHE A 77 1.01 -10.25 2.10
CA PHE A 77 0.20 -9.27 1.38
C PHE A 77 -0.50 -9.92 0.19
N ALA A 78 -1.82 -9.97 0.24
CA ALA A 78 -2.66 -10.58 -0.78
C ALA A 78 -3.78 -9.60 -1.18
N PRO A 79 -3.61 -8.83 -2.27
CA PRO A 79 -4.61 -7.88 -2.74
C PRO A 79 -6.03 -8.44 -2.88
N HIS A 80 -6.18 -9.71 -3.27
CA HIS A 80 -7.50 -10.32 -3.41
C HIS A 80 -8.22 -10.45 -2.07
N GLN A 81 -7.49 -10.70 -0.98
CA GLN A 81 -8.05 -10.77 0.37
C GLN A 81 -8.49 -9.40 0.84
N ILE A 82 -7.72 -8.34 0.54
CA ILE A 82 -8.11 -6.96 0.87
C ILE A 82 -9.41 -6.59 0.18
N ILE A 83 -9.53 -6.87 -1.12
CA ILE A 83 -10.78 -6.64 -1.87
C ILE A 83 -11.94 -7.47 -1.29
N HIS A 84 -11.70 -8.73 -0.94
CA HIS A 84 -12.71 -9.58 -0.31
C HIS A 84 -13.21 -8.98 1.00
N MET A 85 -12.28 -8.64 1.90
CA MET A 85 -12.56 -8.03 3.20
C MET A 85 -13.35 -6.73 3.04
N SER A 86 -13.01 -5.91 2.05
CA SER A 86 -13.77 -4.70 1.70
C SER A 86 -15.21 -4.99 1.25
N LEU A 87 -15.45 -6.06 0.48
CA LEU A 87 -16.78 -6.45 0.03
C LEU A 87 -17.69 -6.95 1.17
N ILE A 88 -17.12 -7.70 2.11
CA ILE A 88 -17.88 -8.28 3.25
C ILE A 88 -17.98 -7.32 4.44
N GLY A 89 -17.33 -6.16 4.39
CA GLY A 89 -17.50 -5.11 5.40
C GLY A 89 -16.49 -5.11 6.54
N MET A 90 -15.35 -5.80 6.40
CA MET A 90 -14.28 -5.84 7.41
C MET A 90 -13.43 -4.56 7.40
N LYS A 91 -14.09 -3.40 7.51
CA LYS A 91 -13.50 -2.06 7.40
C LYS A 91 -12.34 -1.85 8.35
N ASP A 92 -12.54 -2.19 9.62
CA ASP A 92 -11.51 -2.02 10.64
C ASP A 92 -10.27 -2.87 10.38
N GLN A 93 -10.44 -4.10 9.92
CA GLN A 93 -9.31 -4.98 9.61
C GLN A 93 -8.53 -4.48 8.38
N VAL A 94 -9.23 -3.98 7.37
CA VAL A 94 -8.58 -3.42 6.17
C VAL A 94 -7.81 -2.14 6.49
N LEU A 95 -8.42 -1.22 7.26
CA LEU A 95 -7.86 0.11 7.47
C LEU A 95 -6.86 0.18 8.64
N LYS A 96 -7.00 -0.66 9.68
CA LYS A 96 -6.13 -0.64 10.86
C LYS A 96 -4.95 -1.61 10.77
N SER A 97 -4.89 -2.49 9.76
CA SER A 97 -3.83 -3.49 9.66
C SER A 97 -2.43 -2.88 9.48
N GLU A 98 -1.52 -3.30 10.36
CA GLU A 98 -0.12 -2.85 10.39
C GLU A 98 0.85 -3.87 9.80
N THR A 99 0.46 -5.14 9.72
CA THR A 99 1.33 -6.25 9.31
C THR A 99 0.72 -7.06 8.17
N LEU A 100 -0.23 -7.95 8.46
CA LEU A 100 -0.88 -8.82 7.48
C LEU A 100 -1.85 -8.03 6.60
N ASN A 101 -1.66 -8.06 5.29
CA ASN A 101 -2.52 -7.35 4.34
C ASN A 101 -2.59 -5.84 4.59
N SER A 102 -1.55 -5.25 5.18
CA SER A 102 -1.48 -3.80 5.32
C SER A 102 -1.51 -3.14 3.95
N ILE A 103 -2.47 -2.24 3.73
CA ILE A 103 -2.64 -1.49 2.47
C ILE A 103 -1.38 -0.69 2.08
N TRP A 104 -0.54 -0.35 3.06
CA TRP A 104 0.70 0.39 2.91
C TRP A 104 1.84 -0.41 2.27
N LEU A 105 1.74 -1.75 2.23
CA LEU A 105 2.74 -2.60 1.57
C LEU A 105 2.64 -2.56 0.04
N CYS A 106 1.53 -2.08 -0.52
CA CYS A 106 1.37 -1.96 -1.96
C CYS A 106 2.39 -1.00 -2.56
N SER A 107 3.25 -1.52 -3.45
CA SER A 107 4.26 -0.76 -4.20
C SER A 107 3.72 -0.01 -5.42
N THR A 108 2.40 -0.04 -5.66
CA THR A 108 1.74 0.68 -6.75
C THR A 108 2.34 0.36 -8.14
N CYS A 109 2.71 -0.91 -8.38
CA CYS A 109 3.28 -1.36 -9.65
C CYS A 109 2.26 -1.61 -10.77
N TYR A 110 0.96 -1.43 -10.51
CA TYR A 110 -0.16 -1.59 -11.46
C TYR A 110 -0.38 -2.99 -12.08
N ASN A 111 0.46 -4.00 -11.79
CA ASN A 111 0.27 -5.37 -12.31
C ASN A 111 -1.13 -5.95 -12.09
N CYS A 112 -1.72 -5.72 -10.91
CA CYS A 112 -3.05 -6.23 -10.58
C CYS A 112 -4.18 -5.52 -11.34
N LEU A 113 -3.98 -4.26 -11.72
CA LEU A 113 -4.93 -3.46 -12.50
C LEU A 113 -4.95 -3.93 -13.96
N GLU A 114 -3.77 -4.15 -14.55
CA GLU A 114 -3.63 -4.56 -15.96
C GLU A 114 -4.06 -6.02 -16.20
N ARG A 115 -3.79 -6.91 -15.25
CA ARG A 115 -4.07 -8.35 -15.41
C ARG A 115 -5.46 -8.77 -14.95
N CYS A 116 -6.28 -7.85 -14.45
CA CYS A 116 -7.59 -8.22 -13.92
C CYS A 116 -8.54 -8.64 -15.06
N PRO A 117 -9.04 -9.89 -15.07
CA PRO A 117 -9.97 -10.36 -16.11
C PRO A 117 -11.37 -9.72 -16.02
N GLN A 118 -11.67 -9.02 -14.94
CA GLN A 118 -12.92 -8.29 -14.72
C GLN A 118 -12.71 -6.76 -14.67
N SER A 119 -11.51 -6.31 -15.04
CA SER A 119 -11.13 -4.89 -15.07
C SER A 119 -11.36 -4.14 -13.76
N VAL A 120 -11.27 -4.85 -12.62
CA VAL A 120 -11.29 -4.24 -11.29
C VAL A 120 -10.05 -3.37 -11.12
N LYS A 121 -10.25 -2.10 -10.77
CA LYS A 121 -9.17 -1.12 -10.56
C LYS A 121 -8.55 -1.30 -9.18
N VAL A 122 -7.92 -2.45 -8.95
CA VAL A 122 -7.39 -2.86 -7.63
C VAL A 122 -6.41 -1.83 -7.06
N THR A 123 -5.50 -1.28 -7.87
CA THR A 123 -4.56 -0.23 -7.41
C THR A 123 -5.30 1.02 -6.94
N GLU A 124 -6.32 1.48 -7.67
CA GLU A 124 -7.12 2.66 -7.32
C GLU A 124 -7.91 2.42 -6.03
N ILE A 125 -8.51 1.23 -5.88
CA ILE A 125 -9.18 0.83 -4.64
C ILE A 125 -8.21 0.87 -3.46
N LEU A 126 -6.97 0.40 -3.63
CA LEU A 126 -5.95 0.49 -2.57
C LEU A 126 -5.57 1.94 -2.23
N PHE A 127 -5.54 2.86 -3.21
CA PHE A 127 -5.37 4.29 -2.94
C PHE A 127 -6.55 4.89 -2.16
N ILE A 128 -7.78 4.54 -2.55
CA ILE A 128 -9.00 4.94 -1.84
C ILE A 128 -8.91 4.48 -0.37
N LEU A 129 -8.55 3.22 -0.14
CA LEU A 129 -8.40 2.66 1.20
C LEU A 129 -7.30 3.38 2.01
N LYS A 130 -6.16 3.73 1.38
CA LYS A 130 -5.09 4.51 2.04
C LYS A 130 -5.62 5.88 2.48
N ASN A 131 -6.34 6.57 1.61
CA ASN A 131 -6.95 7.88 1.93
C ASN A 131 -7.98 7.76 3.05
N MET A 132 -8.86 6.76 2.99
CA MET A 132 -9.83 6.49 4.05
C MET A 132 -9.15 6.17 5.39
N ALA A 133 -8.04 5.42 5.40
CA ALA A 133 -7.29 5.13 6.61
C ALA A 133 -6.70 6.40 7.25
N VAL A 134 -6.18 7.32 6.42
CA VAL A 134 -5.71 8.64 6.88
C VAL A 134 -6.87 9.46 7.47
N GLU A 135 -8.00 9.55 6.77
CA GLU A 135 -9.13 10.38 7.21
C GLU A 135 -9.86 9.84 8.45
N THR A 136 -10.00 8.52 8.54
CA THR A 136 -10.80 7.89 9.61
C THR A 136 -9.98 7.59 10.85
N ILE A 137 -8.77 7.08 10.70
CA ILE A 137 -7.95 6.58 11.82
C ILE A 137 -6.73 7.47 12.08
N GLY A 138 -6.29 8.27 11.10
CA GLY A 138 -5.07 9.07 11.22
C GLY A 138 -3.79 8.22 11.17
N LYS A 139 -3.88 6.94 10.76
CA LYS A 139 -2.72 6.06 10.62
C LYS A 139 -2.00 6.35 9.31
N ILE A 140 -0.80 6.91 9.42
CA ILE A 140 0.12 7.15 8.31
C ILE A 140 1.48 6.57 8.69
N PRO A 141 2.15 5.78 7.82
CA PRO A 141 3.52 5.35 8.08
C PRO A 141 4.45 6.54 8.26
N LYS A 142 5.36 6.46 9.24
CA LYS A 142 6.28 7.56 9.59
C LYS A 142 7.03 8.13 8.37
N GLY A 143 7.49 7.26 7.46
CA GLY A 143 8.19 7.68 6.24
C GLY A 143 7.32 8.55 5.32
N ILE A 144 6.04 8.20 5.17
CA ILE A 144 5.09 8.98 4.36
C ILE A 144 4.75 10.32 5.03
N LYS A 145 4.60 10.32 6.36
CA LYS A 145 4.41 11.56 7.14
C LYS A 145 5.59 12.51 6.96
N MET A 146 6.81 12.01 7.14
CA MET A 146 8.04 12.78 6.95
C MET A 146 8.17 13.34 5.52
N LEU A 147 7.92 12.52 4.49
CA LEU A 147 7.91 12.99 3.10
C LEU A 147 6.90 14.11 2.85
N SER A 148 5.74 14.03 3.49
CA SER A 148 4.70 15.03 3.35
C SER A 148 5.06 16.32 4.07
N GLU A 149 5.68 16.24 5.26
CA GLU A 149 6.20 17.39 6.00
C GLU A 149 7.30 18.12 5.21
N MET A 150 8.25 17.40 4.62
CA MET A 150 9.29 17.98 3.77
C MET A 150 8.69 18.66 2.52
N MET A 151 7.66 18.07 1.93
CA MET A 151 6.96 18.68 0.79
C MET A 151 6.27 19.99 1.17
N ILE A 152 5.75 20.11 2.40
CA ILE A 152 5.12 21.33 2.91
C ILE A 152 6.16 22.41 3.23
N SER A 153 7.30 22.03 3.82
CA SER A 153 8.33 22.98 4.25
C SER A 153 9.20 23.47 3.09
N GLU A 154 9.76 22.55 2.30
CA GLU A 154 10.77 22.82 1.27
C GLU A 154 10.21 22.79 -0.16
N GLY A 155 8.98 22.30 -0.35
CA GLY A 155 8.46 22.01 -1.69
C GLY A 155 9.13 20.81 -2.36
N ARG A 156 9.92 20.03 -1.60
CA ARG A 156 10.68 18.86 -2.07
C ARG A 156 10.50 17.68 -1.12
N THR A 157 10.67 16.47 -1.64
CA THR A 157 10.69 15.24 -0.82
C THR A 157 12.07 14.93 -0.24
N ALA A 158 13.08 15.72 -0.57
CA ALA A 158 14.43 15.64 -0.04
C ALA A 158 15.02 17.05 0.04
N GLU A 159 15.68 17.35 1.14
CA GLU A 159 16.47 18.56 1.31
C GLU A 159 17.70 18.52 0.40
N ILE A 160 18.08 19.68 -0.14
CA ILE A 160 19.35 19.83 -0.83
C ILE A 160 20.38 20.19 0.21
N THR A 161 21.35 19.31 0.42
CA THR A 161 22.46 19.57 1.35
C THR A 161 23.58 20.32 0.65
N ASP A 162 24.43 21.00 1.43
CA ASP A 162 25.62 21.68 0.89
C ASP A 162 26.52 20.70 0.11
N MET A 163 26.64 19.45 0.59
CA MET A 163 27.36 18.36 -0.09
C MET A 163 26.81 18.09 -1.50
N GLN A 164 25.50 18.20 -1.69
CA GLN A 164 24.88 18.01 -3.01
C GLN A 164 25.12 19.20 -3.94
N GLU A 165 25.33 20.41 -3.42
CA GLU A 165 25.75 21.56 -4.25
C GLU A 165 27.24 21.47 -4.59
N ASP A 166 28.09 21.06 -3.66
CA ASP A 166 29.51 20.81 -3.92
C ASP A 166 29.70 19.74 -5.03
N GLU A 167 28.97 18.62 -4.94
CA GLU A 167 28.96 17.58 -5.99
C GLU A 167 28.47 18.13 -7.35
N ARG A 168 27.54 19.09 -7.36
CA ARG A 168 27.07 19.70 -8.61
C ARG A 168 28.12 20.60 -9.21
N ASP A 169 28.80 21.39 -8.40
CA ASP A 169 29.88 22.27 -8.84
C ASP A 169 31.07 21.46 -9.40
N GLU A 170 31.45 20.36 -8.74
CA GLU A 170 32.47 19.42 -9.24
C GLU A 170 32.09 18.81 -10.59
N LEU A 171 30.80 18.57 -10.82
CA LEU A 171 30.25 18.06 -12.08
C LEU A 171 29.92 19.16 -13.10
N GLU A 172 30.26 20.42 -12.81
CA GLU A 172 29.94 21.60 -13.64
C GLU A 172 28.44 21.75 -13.93
N LEU A 173 27.58 21.30 -13.02
CA LEU A 173 26.12 21.43 -13.09
C LEU A 173 25.66 22.76 -12.49
N PRO A 174 24.57 23.38 -13.00
CA PRO A 174 24.03 24.59 -12.39
C PRO A 174 23.55 24.33 -10.95
N PRO A 175 23.51 25.34 -10.07
CA PRO A 175 23.00 25.16 -8.71
C PRO A 175 21.55 24.67 -8.73
N ALA A 176 21.14 23.95 -7.69
CA ALA A 176 19.79 23.39 -7.69
C ALA A 176 18.73 24.51 -7.71
N PRO A 177 17.64 24.35 -8.49
CA PRO A 177 16.67 25.41 -8.68
C PRO A 177 15.95 25.74 -7.37
N LYS A 178 15.94 27.01 -6.97
CA LYS A 178 15.17 27.46 -5.81
C LYS A 178 13.68 27.34 -6.12
N ILE A 179 12.95 26.66 -5.25
CA ILE A 179 11.51 26.45 -5.41
C ILE A 179 10.77 27.59 -4.71
N ASN A 180 9.84 28.24 -5.42
CA ASN A 180 8.87 29.12 -4.76
C ASN A 180 7.80 28.26 -4.08
N ILE A 181 7.80 28.28 -2.75
CA ILE A 181 6.93 27.44 -1.92
C ILE A 181 5.53 28.07 -1.75
N GLU A 182 5.35 29.37 -2.00
CA GLU A 182 4.07 30.06 -1.74
C GLU A 182 2.87 29.46 -2.52
N PRO A 183 2.97 29.17 -3.84
CA PRO A 183 1.87 28.55 -4.57
C PRO A 183 1.56 27.14 -4.06
N ILE A 184 2.60 26.40 -3.67
CA ILE A 184 2.48 25.04 -3.13
C ILE A 184 1.72 25.09 -1.81
N LYS A 185 2.15 25.93 -0.85
CA LYS A 185 1.46 26.14 0.43
C LYS A 185 -0.01 26.50 0.23
N LYS A 186 -0.31 27.43 -0.67
CA LYS A 186 -1.70 27.82 -0.98
C LYS A 186 -2.57 26.66 -1.48
N ILE A 187 -2.00 25.74 -2.26
CA ILE A 187 -2.72 24.54 -2.73
C ILE A 187 -2.89 23.55 -1.57
N LEU A 188 -1.83 23.30 -0.80
CA LEU A 188 -1.81 22.36 0.32
C LEU A 188 -2.77 22.79 1.45
N ASP A 189 -2.88 24.10 1.70
CA ASP A 189 -3.83 24.67 2.67
C ASP A 189 -5.28 24.48 2.22
N LYS A 190 -5.57 24.67 0.93
CA LYS A 190 -6.92 24.46 0.37
C LYS A 190 -7.40 23.02 0.47
N ILE A 191 -6.50 22.05 0.39
CA ILE A 191 -6.82 20.63 0.54
C ILE A 191 -6.70 20.15 2.00
N GLU A 192 -6.37 21.06 2.92
CA GLU A 192 -6.20 20.82 4.36
C GLU A 192 -5.25 19.67 4.69
N ILE A 193 -4.20 19.47 3.86
CA ILE A 193 -3.32 18.30 3.99
C ILE A 193 -2.60 18.29 5.34
N SER A 194 -2.23 19.45 5.87
CA SER A 194 -1.55 19.59 7.16
C SER A 194 -2.38 19.03 8.31
N LYS A 195 -3.71 19.22 8.27
CA LYS A 195 -4.64 18.62 9.25
C LYS A 195 -4.68 17.09 9.10
N LYS A 196 -4.71 16.59 7.85
CA LYS A 196 -4.76 15.15 7.55
C LYS A 196 -3.47 14.42 7.99
N ILE A 197 -2.31 15.07 7.88
CA ILE A 197 -1.00 14.47 8.23
C ILE A 197 -0.69 14.59 9.73
N GLY A 198 -1.18 15.65 10.38
CA GLY A 198 -0.93 15.91 11.80
C GLY A 198 -1.42 14.81 12.73
N GLY A 199 -2.46 14.07 12.34
CA GLY A 199 -3.14 13.10 13.21
C GLY A 199 -3.90 13.77 14.34
N GLU A 200 -3.94 15.11 14.38
CA GLU A 200 -4.78 15.88 15.28
C GLU A 200 -6.21 15.87 14.74
N LYS A 201 -7.10 15.21 15.48
CA LYS A 201 -8.55 15.37 15.37
C LYS A 201 -9.03 16.20 16.55
#